data_AF-A0A2K1NZ46-F1
#
_entry.id   AF-A0A2K1NZ46-F1
#
_cell.length_a   1.000
_cell.length_b   1.000
_cell.length_c   1.000
_cell.angle_alpha   90.00
_cell.angle_beta   90.00
_cell.angle_gamma   90.00
#
_symmetry.space_group_name_H-M   'P 1'
#
loop_
_entity.id
_entity.type
_entity.pdbx_description
1 polymer ?
#
loop_
_entity_poly.entity_id
_entity_poly.type
_entity_poly.pdbx_seq_one_letter_code
_entity_poly.pdbx_strand_id
1 'polypeptide(L)'
;MIIIRPILILVGFVLYYIPILQFVGIALLFFSYHILIKNRKTHIERMKKVYESNNWNFPEIDKKNPFIWFILYVISIVIMSIFYTVIIEQIASLSLEELQNFVLPSWPLYLILGVFVLSWISYSNMINRIIKDQWQLQESELQHQIVKNRFIKLRDGNVAMLFRIITLDLYEWFLLFFMVRETTMHYFEDGSIMENPIVTTEEVSTNHISQQENDSDENSKVMEDEEEKIYDLIVNKIKNVTEEEKYSAIFSEITSIIDKDKAQRVLKKLLDNNYITQSEYEKIKSFL
;
A
#
# COMPACT_ATOMS: atom_id res chain seq x y z
N MET A 1 -8.92 1.58 15.88
CA MET A 1 -9.55 1.69 14.55
C MET A 1 -9.13 0.60 13.55
N ILE A 2 -7.87 0.15 13.54
CA ILE A 2 -7.32 -0.82 12.56
C ILE A 2 -8.06 -2.18 12.57
N ILE A 3 -8.49 -2.64 13.73
CA ILE A 3 -9.18 -3.94 13.90
C ILE A 3 -10.69 -3.85 13.60
N ILE A 4 -11.29 -2.66 13.71
CA ILE A 4 -12.75 -2.48 13.56
C ILE A 4 -13.19 -2.68 12.10
N ARG A 5 -12.37 -2.24 11.13
CA ARG A 5 -12.73 -2.31 9.71
C ARG A 5 -12.79 -3.75 9.19
N PRO A 6 -11.83 -4.64 9.47
CA PRO A 6 -11.94 -6.05 9.09
C PRO A 6 -13.04 -6.81 9.85
N ILE A 7 -13.35 -6.44 11.10
CA ILE A 7 -14.48 -7.02 11.85
C ILE A 7 -15.82 -6.71 11.19
N LEU A 8 -16.00 -5.50 10.65
CA LEU A 8 -17.21 -5.14 9.92
C LEU A 8 -17.44 -6.03 8.69
N ILE A 9 -16.36 -6.48 8.03
CA ILE A 9 -16.44 -7.46 6.94
C ILE A 9 -16.91 -8.82 7.44
N LEU A 10 -16.40 -9.29 8.59
CA LEU A 10 -16.84 -10.55 9.20
C LEU A 10 -18.32 -10.49 9.62
N VAL A 11 -18.78 -9.37 10.20
CA VAL A 11 -20.18 -9.18 10.54
C VAL A 11 -21.05 -9.17 9.27
N GLY A 12 -20.64 -8.43 8.24
CA GLY A 12 -21.34 -8.42 6.95
C GLY A 12 -21.45 -9.79 6.31
N PHE A 13 -20.37 -10.58 6.38
CA PHE A 13 -20.34 -11.97 5.94
C PHE A 13 -21.38 -12.82 6.68
N VAL A 14 -21.40 -12.79 8.01
CA VAL A 14 -22.38 -13.57 8.80
C VAL A 14 -23.82 -13.16 8.44
N LEU A 15 -24.07 -11.86 8.31
CA LEU A 15 -25.40 -11.34 7.95
C LEU A 15 -25.82 -11.74 6.53
N TYR A 16 -24.88 -11.83 5.58
CA TYR A 16 -25.16 -12.24 4.20
C TYR A 16 -25.76 -13.66 4.11
N TYR A 17 -25.29 -14.59 4.94
CA TYR A 17 -25.78 -15.98 4.93
C TYR A 17 -27.02 -16.21 5.79
N ILE A 18 -27.54 -15.20 6.49
CA ILE A 18 -28.81 -15.27 7.22
C ILE A 18 -29.91 -14.70 6.31
N PRO A 19 -30.88 -15.49 5.83
CA PRO A 19 -31.84 -15.05 4.80
C PRO A 19 -32.57 -13.73 5.12
N ILE A 20 -33.01 -13.55 6.37
CA ILE A 20 -33.73 -12.34 6.81
C ILE A 20 -32.81 -11.10 6.84
N LEU A 21 -31.50 -11.29 7.03
CA LEU A 21 -30.51 -10.22 7.17
C LEU A 21 -29.61 -10.07 5.94
N GLN A 22 -29.84 -10.86 4.90
CA GLN A 22 -29.01 -10.91 3.70
C GLN A 22 -28.85 -9.54 3.03
N PHE A 23 -29.91 -8.72 3.04
CA PHE A 23 -29.87 -7.36 2.51
C PHE A 23 -28.86 -6.46 3.26
N VAL A 24 -28.69 -6.65 4.57
CA VAL A 24 -27.69 -5.94 5.37
C VAL A 24 -26.29 -6.39 4.97
N GLY A 25 -26.10 -7.70 4.77
CA GLY A 25 -24.86 -8.26 4.24
C GLY A 25 -24.49 -7.66 2.88
N ILE A 26 -25.42 -7.64 1.93
CA ILE A 26 -25.23 -7.04 0.60
C ILE A 26 -24.90 -5.54 0.71
N ALA A 27 -25.62 -4.80 1.57
CA ALA A 27 -25.36 -3.39 1.78
C ALA A 27 -23.95 -3.13 2.34
N LEU A 28 -23.50 -3.95 3.30
CA LEU A 28 -22.14 -3.88 3.85
C LEU A 28 -21.07 -4.25 2.82
N LEU A 29 -21.35 -5.22 1.94
CA LEU A 29 -20.48 -5.59 0.83
C LEU A 29 -20.28 -4.42 -0.13
N PHE A 30 -21.37 -3.79 -0.59
CA PHE A 30 -21.31 -2.62 -1.46
C PHE A 30 -20.65 -1.42 -0.79
N PHE A 31 -20.97 -1.18 0.48
CA PHE A 31 -20.34 -0.13 1.26
C PHE A 31 -18.83 -0.32 1.39
N SER A 32 -18.37 -1.56 1.58
CA SER A 32 -16.94 -1.88 1.70
C SER A 32 -16.19 -1.60 0.39
N TYR A 33 -16.74 -2.01 -0.75
CA TYR A 33 -16.17 -1.66 -2.05
C TYR A 33 -16.18 -0.17 -2.31
N HIS A 34 -17.28 0.51 -1.98
CA HIS A 34 -17.37 1.97 -2.11
C HIS A 34 -16.25 2.66 -1.33
N ILE A 35 -16.02 2.26 -0.08
CA ILE A 35 -14.93 2.80 0.74
C ILE A 35 -13.57 2.50 0.13
N LEU A 36 -13.30 1.27 -0.31
CA LEU A 36 -12.01 0.91 -0.92
C LEU A 36 -11.71 1.77 -2.16
N ILE A 37 -12.70 1.96 -3.03
CA ILE A 37 -12.57 2.80 -4.22
C ILE A 37 -12.34 4.27 -3.84
N LYS A 38 -13.09 4.78 -2.86
CA LYS A 38 -12.93 6.15 -2.36
C LYS A 38 -11.53 6.37 -1.78
N ASN A 39 -11.08 5.46 -0.92
CA ASN A 39 -9.77 5.51 -0.29
C ASN A 39 -8.65 5.46 -1.33
N ARG A 40 -8.72 4.55 -2.32
CA ARG A 40 -7.80 4.52 -3.47
C ARG A 40 -7.71 5.89 -4.13
N LYS A 41 -8.86 6.50 -4.45
CA LYS A 41 -8.90 7.80 -5.13
C LYS A 41 -8.24 8.90 -4.30
N THR A 42 -8.60 9.01 -3.02
CA THR A 42 -8.03 10.01 -2.12
C THR A 42 -6.53 9.82 -1.93
N HIS A 43 -6.07 8.57 -1.80
CA HIS A 43 -4.65 8.26 -1.65
C HIS A 43 -3.85 8.61 -2.92
N ILE A 44 -4.36 8.28 -4.11
CA ILE A 44 -3.75 8.70 -5.39
C ILE A 44 -3.68 10.23 -5.51
N GLU A 45 -4.75 10.94 -5.16
CA GLU A 45 -4.78 12.41 -5.20
C GLU A 45 -3.76 13.03 -4.24
N ARG A 46 -3.61 12.44 -3.03
CA ARG A 46 -2.61 12.86 -2.06
C ARG A 46 -1.19 12.60 -2.56
N MET A 47 -0.90 11.39 -3.01
CA MET A 47 0.43 11.04 -3.50
C MET A 47 0.82 11.82 -4.74
N LYS A 48 -0.13 12.13 -5.63
CA LYS A 48 0.15 13.01 -6.77
C LYS A 48 0.71 14.37 -6.33
N LYS A 49 0.17 14.96 -5.26
CA LYS A 49 0.68 16.22 -4.70
C LYS A 49 2.08 16.05 -4.10
N VAL A 50 2.33 14.93 -3.42
CA VAL A 50 3.66 14.62 -2.85
C VAL A 50 4.70 14.45 -3.96
N TYR A 51 4.36 13.78 -5.05
CA TYR A 51 5.26 13.61 -6.19
C TYR A 51 5.51 14.93 -6.91
N GLU A 52 4.47 15.74 -7.12
CA GLU A 52 4.60 17.09 -7.68
C GLU A 52 5.48 17.99 -6.82
N SER A 53 5.37 17.93 -5.48
CA SER A 53 6.20 18.75 -4.58
C SER A 53 7.67 18.34 -4.55
N ASN A 54 7.97 17.06 -4.84
CA ASN A 54 9.33 16.53 -4.85
C ASN A 54 9.93 16.40 -6.26
N ASN A 55 9.26 16.90 -7.31
CA ASN A 55 9.65 16.76 -8.71
C ASN A 55 9.86 15.29 -9.15
N TRP A 56 9.08 14.36 -8.59
CA TRP A 56 9.15 12.94 -8.93
C TRP A 56 8.16 12.57 -10.03
N ASN A 57 8.53 11.58 -10.84
CA ASN A 57 7.64 11.03 -11.86
C ASN A 57 6.56 10.17 -11.20
N PHE A 58 5.30 10.60 -11.31
CA PHE A 58 4.17 9.83 -10.82
C PHE A 58 3.96 8.58 -11.70
N PRO A 59 3.74 7.38 -11.11
CA PRO A 59 3.52 6.16 -11.88
C PRO A 59 2.32 6.29 -12.81
N GLU A 60 2.35 5.60 -13.95
CA GLU A 60 1.25 5.57 -14.93
C GLU A 60 0.05 4.78 -14.38
N ILE A 61 -0.73 5.43 -13.52
CA ILE A 61 -1.99 4.91 -13.00
C ILE A 61 -3.12 5.44 -13.88
N ASP A 62 -3.97 4.53 -14.33
CA ASP A 62 -5.11 4.89 -15.17
C ASP A 62 -6.06 5.84 -14.41
N LYS A 63 -6.32 6.99 -15.02
CA LYS A 63 -7.20 8.04 -14.49
C LYS A 63 -8.69 7.70 -14.63
N LYS A 64 -9.05 6.62 -15.34
CA LYS A 64 -10.45 6.22 -15.51
C LYS A 64 -11.10 5.96 -14.15
N ASN A 65 -12.29 6.51 -13.98
CA ASN A 65 -13.03 6.42 -12.72
C ASN A 65 -13.41 4.96 -12.41
N PRO A 66 -12.85 4.31 -11.37
CA PRO A 66 -13.16 2.92 -11.03
C PRO A 66 -14.63 2.74 -10.63
N PHE A 67 -15.29 3.83 -10.25
CA PHE A 67 -16.66 3.85 -9.77
C PHE A 67 -17.67 3.38 -10.82
N ILE A 68 -17.37 3.53 -12.11
CA ILE A 68 -18.25 3.06 -13.18
C ILE A 68 -18.41 1.54 -13.13
N TRP A 69 -17.33 0.81 -12.87
CA TRP A 69 -17.34 -0.65 -12.76
C TRP A 69 -18.10 -1.11 -11.52
N PHE A 70 -17.96 -0.38 -10.40
CA PHE A 70 -18.75 -0.64 -9.21
C PHE A 70 -20.26 -0.43 -9.44
N ILE A 71 -20.66 0.66 -10.11
CA ILE A 71 -22.08 0.88 -10.45
C ILE A 71 -22.61 -0.23 -11.35
N LEU A 72 -21.87 -0.60 -12.40
CA LEU A 72 -22.27 -1.69 -13.30
C LEU A 72 -22.41 -3.03 -12.54
N TYR A 73 -21.52 -3.27 -11.58
CA TYR A 73 -21.58 -4.44 -10.72
C TYR A 73 -22.83 -4.43 -9.84
N VAL A 74 -23.15 -3.32 -9.17
CA VAL A 74 -24.37 -3.17 -8.36
C VAL A 74 -25.62 -3.38 -9.23
N ILE A 75 -25.68 -2.74 -10.41
CA ILE A 75 -26.79 -2.91 -11.35
C ILE A 75 -26.94 -4.39 -11.74
N SER A 76 -25.85 -5.09 -12.02
CA SER A 76 -25.89 -6.50 -12.38
C SER A 76 -26.48 -7.37 -11.27
N ILE A 77 -26.11 -7.13 -10.01
CA ILE A 77 -26.67 -7.84 -8.86
C ILE A 77 -28.16 -7.51 -8.68
N VAL A 78 -28.55 -6.24 -8.79
CA VAL A 78 -29.96 -5.85 -8.64
C VAL A 78 -30.83 -6.52 -9.70
N ILE A 79 -30.38 -6.53 -10.96
CA ILE A 79 -31.10 -7.21 -12.05
C ILE A 79 -31.20 -8.72 -11.76
N MET A 80 -30.09 -9.37 -11.36
CA MET A 80 -30.11 -10.80 -10.99
C MET A 80 -31.05 -11.08 -9.83
N SER A 81 -31.08 -10.23 -8.80
CA SER A 81 -31.93 -10.41 -7.62
C SER A 81 -33.42 -10.28 -7.96
N ILE A 82 -33.80 -9.25 -8.74
CA ILE A 82 -35.19 -9.08 -9.20
C ILE A 82 -35.61 -10.31 -9.99
N PHE A 83 -34.73 -10.75 -10.89
CA PHE A 83 -35.02 -11.86 -11.77
C PHE A 83 -35.09 -13.20 -11.04
N TYR A 84 -34.23 -13.41 -10.04
CA TYR A 84 -34.28 -14.56 -9.16
C TYR A 84 -35.61 -14.64 -8.41
N THR A 85 -36.11 -13.53 -7.87
CA THR A 85 -37.42 -13.47 -7.21
C THR A 85 -38.54 -13.88 -8.17
N VAL A 86 -38.54 -13.34 -9.41
CA VAL A 86 -39.55 -13.68 -10.43
C VAL A 86 -39.50 -15.17 -10.78
N ILE A 87 -38.31 -15.75 -10.96
CA ILE A 87 -38.17 -17.18 -11.26
C ILE A 87 -38.63 -18.03 -10.08
N ILE A 88 -38.28 -17.67 -8.85
CA ILE A 88 -38.73 -18.43 -7.66
C ILE A 88 -40.24 -18.40 -7.54
N GLU A 89 -40.90 -17.27 -7.73
CA GLU A 89 -42.36 -17.20 -7.69
C GLU A 89 -42.99 -18.09 -8.78
N GLN A 90 -42.42 -18.07 -9.99
CA GLN A 90 -42.85 -18.97 -11.06
C GLN A 90 -42.65 -20.44 -10.69
N ILE A 91 -41.49 -20.81 -10.16
CA ILE A 91 -41.19 -22.21 -9.78
C ILE A 91 -42.03 -22.66 -8.58
N ALA A 92 -42.20 -21.83 -7.57
CA ALA A 92 -42.92 -22.15 -6.33
C ALA A 92 -44.43 -22.34 -6.55
N SER A 93 -44.96 -21.77 -7.64
CA SER A 93 -46.38 -21.93 -8.00
C SER A 93 -46.66 -23.19 -8.84
N LEU A 94 -45.61 -23.89 -9.31
CA LEU A 94 -45.75 -25.11 -10.11
C LEU A 94 -45.86 -26.36 -9.22
N SER A 95 -46.66 -27.32 -9.67
CA SER A 95 -46.67 -28.67 -9.12
C SER A 95 -45.41 -29.45 -9.50
N LEU A 96 -45.16 -30.58 -8.83
CA LEU A 96 -44.01 -31.45 -9.08
C LEU A 96 -43.96 -31.99 -10.53
N GLU A 97 -45.13 -32.28 -11.13
CA GLU A 97 -45.27 -32.74 -12.51
C GLU A 97 -44.99 -31.62 -13.53
N GLU A 98 -45.43 -30.40 -13.23
CA GLU A 98 -45.17 -29.23 -14.08
C GLU A 98 -43.70 -28.81 -14.00
N LEU A 99 -43.05 -28.95 -12.84
CA LEU A 99 -41.64 -28.65 -12.66
C LEU A 99 -40.74 -29.53 -13.54
N GLN A 100 -41.08 -30.82 -13.70
CA GLN A 100 -40.34 -31.74 -14.57
C GLN A 100 -40.39 -31.35 -16.05
N ASN A 101 -41.47 -30.69 -16.47
CA ASN A 101 -41.69 -30.23 -17.83
C ASN A 101 -41.40 -28.74 -18.02
N PHE A 102 -40.91 -28.06 -16.97
CA PHE A 102 -40.67 -26.62 -17.01
C PHE A 102 -39.46 -26.29 -17.89
N VAL A 103 -39.71 -25.55 -18.97
CA VAL A 103 -38.67 -25.01 -19.84
C VAL A 103 -38.59 -23.51 -19.61
N LEU A 104 -37.43 -23.03 -19.18
CA LEU A 104 -37.18 -21.60 -19.04
C LEU A 104 -37.36 -20.93 -20.41
N PRO A 105 -38.16 -19.85 -20.54
CA PRO A 105 -38.27 -19.15 -21.79
C PRO A 105 -36.91 -18.60 -22.25
N SER A 106 -36.67 -18.54 -23.56
CA SER A 106 -35.35 -18.22 -24.10
C SER A 106 -34.87 -16.80 -23.77
N TRP A 107 -35.78 -15.82 -23.72
CA TRP A 107 -35.45 -14.43 -23.35
C TRP A 107 -34.87 -14.30 -21.93
N PRO A 108 -35.54 -14.84 -20.88
CA PRO A 108 -35.00 -15.04 -19.54
C PRO A 108 -33.55 -15.58 -19.53
N LEU A 109 -33.27 -16.62 -20.32
CA LEU A 109 -31.95 -17.23 -20.39
C LEU A 109 -30.88 -16.26 -20.94
N TYR A 110 -31.18 -15.55 -22.03
CA TYR A 110 -30.26 -14.55 -22.60
C TYR A 110 -29.98 -13.39 -21.63
N LEU A 111 -31.01 -12.96 -20.88
CA LEU A 111 -30.87 -11.93 -19.88
C LEU A 111 -29.95 -12.39 -18.73
N ILE A 112 -30.15 -13.60 -18.19
CA ILE A 112 -29.25 -14.17 -17.17
C ILE A 112 -27.82 -14.19 -17.68
N LEU A 113 -27.59 -14.71 -18.88
CA LEU A 113 -26.25 -14.86 -19.43
C LEU A 113 -25.59 -13.49 -19.67
N GLY A 114 -26.34 -12.53 -20.21
CA GLY A 114 -25.87 -11.16 -20.41
C GLY A 114 -25.51 -10.46 -19.09
N VAL A 115 -26.36 -10.60 -18.07
CA VAL A 115 -26.11 -10.00 -16.75
C VAL A 115 -24.97 -10.70 -16.02
N PHE A 116 -24.82 -12.02 -16.17
CA PHE A 116 -23.68 -12.76 -15.66
C PHE A 116 -22.37 -12.28 -16.27
N VAL A 117 -22.32 -12.12 -17.60
CA VAL A 117 -21.14 -11.58 -18.30
C VAL A 117 -20.86 -10.14 -17.85
N LEU A 118 -21.89 -9.30 -17.70
CA LEU A 118 -21.75 -7.95 -17.19
C LEU A 118 -21.19 -7.94 -15.76
N SER A 119 -21.70 -8.81 -14.88
CA SER A 119 -21.20 -8.98 -13.51
C SER A 119 -19.74 -9.42 -13.52
N TRP A 120 -19.36 -10.36 -14.38
CA TRP A 120 -17.98 -10.81 -14.50
C TRP A 120 -17.05 -9.68 -14.91
N ILE A 121 -17.36 -8.99 -16.01
CA ILE A 121 -16.53 -7.92 -16.55
C ILE A 121 -16.43 -6.77 -15.54
N SER A 122 -17.55 -6.38 -14.94
CA SER A 122 -17.58 -5.28 -13.97
C SER A 122 -16.80 -5.62 -12.70
N TYR A 123 -17.01 -6.80 -12.13
CA TYR A 123 -16.30 -7.26 -10.94
C TYR A 123 -14.80 -7.39 -11.19
N SER A 124 -14.39 -8.11 -12.24
CA SER A 124 -12.98 -8.30 -12.56
C SER A 124 -12.25 -6.98 -12.78
N ASN A 125 -12.86 -6.05 -13.52
CA ASN A 125 -12.29 -4.71 -13.71
C ASN A 125 -12.23 -3.92 -12.42
N MET A 126 -13.29 -3.95 -11.60
CA MET A 126 -13.31 -3.27 -10.31
C MET A 126 -12.16 -3.75 -9.39
N ILE A 127 -12.02 -5.07 -9.23
CA ILE A 127 -10.94 -5.66 -8.40
C ILE A 127 -9.56 -5.31 -8.97
N ASN A 128 -9.38 -5.45 -10.28
CA ASN A 128 -8.11 -5.08 -10.93
C ASN A 128 -7.75 -3.62 -10.67
N ARG A 129 -8.70 -2.69 -10.75
CA ARG A 129 -8.46 -1.26 -10.45
C ARG A 129 -8.15 -1.00 -8.98
N ILE A 130 -8.83 -1.68 -8.07
CA ILE A 130 -8.56 -1.49 -6.63
C ILE A 130 -7.16 -2.00 -6.30
N ILE A 131 -6.79 -3.20 -6.77
CA ILE A 131 -5.55 -3.86 -6.37
C ILE A 131 -4.35 -3.40 -7.19
N LYS A 132 -4.44 -3.43 -8.53
CA LYS A 132 -3.31 -3.14 -9.42
C LYS A 132 -2.83 -1.70 -9.25
N ASP A 133 -3.76 -0.75 -9.18
CA ASP A 133 -3.41 0.67 -9.08
C ASP A 133 -2.76 0.99 -7.73
N GLN A 134 -3.25 0.41 -6.64
CA GLN A 134 -2.60 0.56 -5.33
C GLN A 134 -1.27 -0.17 -5.23
N TRP A 135 -1.14 -1.33 -5.87
CA TRP A 135 0.12 -2.06 -5.94
C TRP A 135 1.19 -1.28 -6.73
N GLN A 136 0.82 -0.71 -7.89
CA GLN A 136 1.72 0.15 -8.68
C GLN A 136 2.16 1.39 -7.92
N LEU A 137 1.22 2.01 -7.18
CA LEU A 137 1.53 3.16 -6.34
C LEU A 137 2.49 2.78 -5.21
N GLN A 138 2.19 1.71 -4.47
CA GLN A 138 3.06 1.22 -3.40
C GLN A 138 4.45 0.85 -3.90
N GLU A 139 4.58 0.29 -5.11
CA GLU A 139 5.90 0.00 -5.69
C GLU A 139 6.71 1.28 -5.90
N SER A 140 6.07 2.34 -6.37
CA SER A 140 6.73 3.64 -6.51
C SER A 140 7.05 4.27 -5.15
N GLU A 141 6.18 4.14 -4.17
CA GLU A 141 6.43 4.62 -2.80
C GLU A 141 7.61 3.91 -2.12
N LEU A 142 7.77 2.60 -2.37
CA LEU A 142 8.92 1.83 -1.91
C LEU A 142 10.22 2.32 -2.55
N GLN A 143 10.21 2.65 -3.85
CA GLN A 143 11.37 3.20 -4.56
C GLN A 143 11.82 4.54 -3.97
N HIS A 144 10.87 5.38 -3.53
CA HIS A 144 11.13 6.68 -2.92
C HIS A 144 11.19 6.62 -1.38
N GLN A 145 11.25 5.42 -0.78
CA GLN A 145 11.33 5.19 0.66
C GLN A 145 10.23 5.85 1.52
N ILE A 146 9.08 6.18 0.92
CA ILE A 146 7.90 6.69 1.65
C ILE A 146 7.34 5.60 2.57
N VAL A 147 7.39 4.36 2.08
CA VAL A 147 6.92 3.15 2.77
C VAL A 147 8.10 2.17 2.84
N LYS A 148 8.24 1.40 3.93
CA LYS A 148 9.36 0.45 4.08
C LYS A 148 8.98 -0.96 3.65
N ASN A 149 7.69 -1.31 3.72
CA ASN A 149 7.23 -2.67 3.46
C ASN A 149 6.17 -2.76 2.35
N ARG A 150 6.17 -3.88 1.64
CA ARG A 150 5.10 -4.22 0.69
C ARG A 150 3.97 -4.95 1.40
N PHE A 151 2.81 -4.32 1.49
CA PHE A 151 1.62 -4.92 2.08
C PHE A 151 0.62 -5.44 1.05
N ILE A 152 0.44 -4.71 -0.06
CA ILE A 152 -0.58 -5.01 -1.05
C ILE A 152 -0.08 -6.13 -1.94
N LYS A 153 -0.87 -7.20 -2.04
CA LYS A 153 -0.58 -8.32 -2.92
C LYS A 153 -1.34 -8.19 -4.23
N LEU A 154 -0.62 -8.35 -5.34
CA LEU A 154 -1.22 -8.38 -6.66
C LEU A 154 -2.11 -9.62 -6.81
N ARG A 155 -3.34 -9.40 -7.29
CA ARG A 155 -4.33 -10.45 -7.53
C ARG A 155 -5.06 -10.12 -8.83
N ASP A 156 -5.33 -11.14 -9.63
CA ASP A 156 -6.08 -10.99 -10.88
C ASP A 156 -7.59 -11.03 -10.61
N GLY A 157 -8.32 -10.05 -11.14
CA GLY A 157 -9.77 -9.91 -10.98
C GLY A 157 -10.56 -11.06 -11.61
N ASN A 158 -10.10 -11.65 -12.72
CA ASN A 158 -10.76 -12.82 -13.32
C ASN A 158 -10.59 -14.06 -12.45
N VAL A 159 -9.40 -14.25 -11.88
CA VAL A 159 -9.16 -15.33 -10.92
C VAL A 159 -10.01 -15.13 -9.67
N ALA A 160 -10.14 -13.89 -9.20
CA ALA A 160 -11.03 -13.57 -8.09
C ALA A 160 -12.50 -13.87 -8.39
N MET A 161 -12.98 -13.54 -9.60
CA MET A 161 -14.34 -13.87 -10.05
C MET A 161 -14.56 -15.39 -10.12
N LEU A 162 -13.59 -16.13 -10.64
CA LEU A 162 -13.66 -17.59 -10.71
C LEU A 162 -13.77 -18.21 -9.31
N PHE A 163 -12.91 -17.81 -8.37
CA PHE A 163 -12.98 -18.31 -7.00
C PHE A 163 -14.25 -17.90 -6.29
N ARG A 164 -14.76 -16.70 -6.55
CA ARG A 164 -16.06 -16.27 -6.04
C ARG A 164 -17.18 -17.22 -6.46
N ILE A 165 -17.24 -17.60 -7.74
CA ILE A 165 -18.27 -18.53 -8.24
C ILE A 165 -18.11 -19.91 -7.59
N ILE A 166 -16.89 -20.47 -7.61
CA ILE A 166 -16.62 -21.81 -7.07
C ILE A 166 -16.93 -21.90 -5.57
N THR A 167 -16.69 -20.82 -4.84
CA THR A 167 -16.89 -20.76 -3.39
C THR A 167 -18.21 -20.15 -2.96
N LEU A 168 -19.15 -19.92 -3.88
CA LEU A 168 -20.47 -19.33 -3.59
C LEU A 168 -20.37 -18.03 -2.77
N ASP A 169 -19.58 -17.08 -3.28
CA ASP A 169 -19.27 -15.78 -2.69
C ASP A 169 -18.41 -15.78 -1.40
N LEU A 170 -18.08 -16.93 -0.80
CA LEU A 170 -17.21 -16.99 0.38
C LEU A 170 -15.85 -16.30 0.12
N TYR A 171 -15.27 -16.53 -1.06
CA TYR A 171 -14.01 -15.90 -1.45
C TYR A 171 -14.11 -14.38 -1.63
N GLU A 172 -15.28 -13.84 -2.00
CA GLU A 172 -15.46 -12.40 -2.13
C GLU A 172 -15.29 -11.70 -0.77
N TRP A 173 -15.91 -12.26 0.27
CA TRP A 173 -15.78 -11.78 1.64
C TRP A 173 -14.36 -11.92 2.18
N PHE A 174 -13.71 -13.05 1.88
CA PHE A 174 -12.30 -13.28 2.20
C PHE A 174 -11.41 -12.24 1.52
N LEU A 175 -11.59 -11.99 0.22
CA LEU A 175 -10.83 -11.01 -0.54
C LEU A 175 -11.02 -9.60 0.04
N LEU A 176 -12.27 -9.21 0.33
CA LEU A 176 -12.59 -7.93 0.97
C LEU A 176 -11.88 -7.77 2.32
N PHE A 177 -11.88 -8.79 3.16
CA PHE A 177 -11.18 -8.78 4.44
C PHE A 177 -9.68 -8.50 4.25
N PHE A 178 -9.03 -9.20 3.32
CA PHE A 178 -7.60 -8.98 3.03
C PHE A 178 -7.34 -7.60 2.44
N MET A 179 -8.15 -7.13 1.50
CA MET A 179 -7.98 -5.79 0.91
C MET A 179 -8.11 -4.68 1.95
N VAL A 180 -9.13 -4.74 2.82
CA VAL A 180 -9.32 -3.77 3.90
C VAL A 180 -8.15 -3.82 4.89
N ARG A 181 -7.66 -5.01 5.23
CA ARG A 181 -6.51 -5.17 6.12
C ARG A 181 -5.24 -4.60 5.53
N GLU A 182 -4.92 -4.96 4.28
CA GLU A 182 -3.71 -4.53 3.57
C GLU A 182 -3.69 -3.03 3.36
N THR A 183 -4.80 -2.43 2.90
CA THR A 183 -4.91 -0.97 2.74
C THR A 183 -4.81 -0.24 4.07
N THR A 184 -5.36 -0.79 5.16
CA THR A 184 -5.25 -0.17 6.48
C THR A 184 -3.81 -0.21 7.02
N MET A 185 -3.09 -1.31 6.82
CA MET A 185 -1.67 -1.41 7.21
C MET A 185 -0.80 -0.46 6.39
N HIS A 186 -1.06 -0.35 5.10
CA HIS A 186 -0.36 0.56 4.21
C HIS A 186 -0.54 2.03 4.62
N TYR A 187 -1.78 2.47 4.89
CA TYR A 187 -2.03 3.83 5.35
C TYR A 187 -1.52 4.12 6.76
N PHE A 188 -1.30 3.09 7.57
CA PHE A 188 -0.63 3.25 8.85
C PHE A 188 0.87 3.52 8.66
N GLU A 189 1.52 2.81 7.73
CA GLU A 189 2.95 3.01 7.44
C GLU A 189 3.24 4.34 6.72
N ASP A 190 2.37 4.76 5.79
CA ASP A 190 2.43 6.08 5.14
C ASP A 190 2.07 7.25 6.10
N GLY A 191 1.76 6.97 7.37
CA GLY A 191 1.39 8.00 8.36
C GLY A 191 0.06 8.71 8.05
N SER A 192 -0.69 8.22 7.07
CA SER A 192 -1.98 8.78 6.62
C SER A 192 -3.10 8.69 7.67
N ILE A 193 -2.90 7.91 8.74
CA ILE A 193 -3.87 7.68 9.82
C ILE A 193 -3.56 8.50 11.09
N MET A 194 -2.36 9.07 11.24
CA MET A 194 -2.01 9.94 12.37
C MET A 194 -2.47 11.38 12.10
N GLU A 195 -3.03 12.05 13.13
CA GLU A 195 -3.60 13.40 13.07
C GLU A 195 -2.62 14.49 12.59
N ASN A 196 -1.32 14.18 12.55
CA ASN A 196 -0.30 14.97 11.86
C ASN A 196 0.22 14.16 10.66
N PRO A 197 -0.08 14.57 9.42
CA PRO A 197 0.50 13.92 8.26
C PRO A 197 2.02 14.21 8.24
N ILE A 198 2.83 13.29 8.75
CA ILE A 198 4.30 13.39 8.71
C ILE A 198 4.79 13.57 7.25
N VAL A 199 4.00 13.12 6.28
CA VAL A 199 4.14 13.49 4.86
C VAL A 199 3.50 14.86 4.57
N THR A 200 3.92 15.90 5.28
CA THR A 200 3.81 17.28 4.79
C THR A 200 5.22 17.83 4.63
N THR A 201 5.72 17.76 3.40
CA THR A 201 6.66 18.71 2.78
C THR A 201 8.08 18.90 3.36
N GLU A 202 8.40 18.49 4.59
CA GLU A 202 9.70 18.85 5.23
C GLU A 202 10.70 17.70 5.42
N GLU A 203 10.26 16.44 5.55
CA GLU A 203 11.19 15.32 5.79
C GLU A 203 11.72 14.64 4.52
N VAL A 204 11.07 14.84 3.37
CA VAL A 204 11.55 14.26 2.10
C VAL A 204 12.58 15.17 1.42
N SER A 205 12.50 16.49 1.64
CA SER A 205 13.44 17.47 1.08
C SER A 205 14.80 17.45 1.79
N THR A 206 14.88 17.03 3.05
CA THR A 206 16.15 16.97 3.79
C THR A 206 17.05 15.80 3.42
N ASN A 207 16.53 14.75 2.78
CA ASN A 207 17.32 13.59 2.36
C ASN A 207 17.63 13.55 0.85
N HIS A 208 17.05 14.44 0.03
CA HIS A 208 17.29 14.46 -1.43
C HIS A 208 17.98 15.71 -1.97
N ILE A 209 18.14 16.77 -1.18
CA ILE A 209 18.85 17.99 -1.62
C ILE A 209 20.38 17.86 -1.57
N SER A 210 20.93 16.85 -0.89
CA SER A 210 22.39 16.64 -0.76
C SER A 210 23.04 15.80 -1.87
N GLN A 211 22.34 15.49 -2.98
CA GLN A 211 22.90 14.58 -4.01
C GLN A 211 22.82 15.03 -5.48
N GLN A 212 22.36 16.25 -5.83
CA GLN A 212 22.25 16.59 -7.27
C GLN A 212 22.64 17.99 -7.73
N GLU A 213 23.12 18.88 -6.86
CA GLU A 213 23.67 20.17 -7.30
C GLU A 213 24.99 20.44 -6.59
N ASN A 214 26.10 20.08 -7.25
CA ASN A 214 27.36 20.84 -7.28
C ASN A 214 28.39 20.08 -8.12
N ASP A 215 28.12 20.01 -9.43
CA ASP A 215 29.10 19.63 -10.44
C ASP A 215 29.25 20.79 -11.42
N SER A 216 29.85 21.88 -10.93
CA SER A 216 30.60 22.86 -11.74
C SER A 216 31.20 23.95 -10.86
N ASP A 217 32.51 23.91 -10.71
CA ASP A 217 33.42 25.01 -10.37
C ASP A 217 33.31 25.71 -9.00
N GLU A 218 33.67 25.03 -7.90
CA GLU A 218 34.27 25.68 -6.71
C GLU A 218 34.93 24.69 -5.72
N ASN A 219 35.73 23.75 -6.24
CA ASN A 219 36.08 22.50 -5.56
C ASN A 219 37.33 22.53 -4.65
N SER A 220 37.57 23.60 -3.88
CA SER A 220 38.76 23.62 -3.00
C SER A 220 38.64 24.40 -1.68
N LYS A 221 37.46 24.91 -1.30
CA LYS A 221 37.28 25.59 0.00
C LYS A 221 36.14 25.06 0.88
N VAL A 222 35.19 24.29 0.34
CA VAL A 222 34.03 23.79 1.11
C VAL A 222 34.29 22.43 1.77
N MET A 223 35.30 21.66 1.33
CA MET A 223 35.59 20.34 1.90
C MET A 223 36.15 20.36 3.32
N GLU A 224 36.79 21.45 3.76
CA GLU A 224 37.30 21.53 5.15
C GLU A 224 36.18 21.72 6.17
N ASP A 225 35.12 22.45 5.84
CA ASP A 225 34.02 22.80 6.76
C ASP A 225 33.11 21.63 7.13
N GLU A 226 32.95 20.62 6.27
CA GLU A 226 32.16 19.42 6.59
C GLU A 226 32.95 18.39 7.39
N GLU A 227 34.25 18.24 7.11
CA GLU A 227 35.13 17.33 7.84
C GLU A 227 35.34 17.78 9.28
N GLU A 228 35.42 19.09 9.52
CA GLU A 228 35.54 19.67 10.86
C GLU A 228 34.27 19.45 11.68
N LYS A 229 33.09 19.58 11.07
CA LYS A 229 31.80 19.30 11.73
C LYS A 229 31.63 17.84 12.13
N ILE A 230 32.02 16.89 11.26
CA ILE A 230 31.94 15.46 11.58
C ILE A 230 32.93 15.10 12.70
N TYR A 231 34.14 15.66 12.64
CA TYR A 231 35.14 15.50 13.69
C TYR A 231 34.64 16.04 15.04
N ASP A 232 34.06 17.25 15.06
CA ASP A 232 33.53 17.86 16.29
C ASP A 232 32.34 17.09 16.89
N LEU A 233 31.46 16.54 16.04
CA LEU A 233 30.36 15.67 16.48
C LEU A 233 30.88 14.41 17.16
N ILE A 234 31.88 13.76 16.57
CA ILE A 234 32.50 12.56 17.13
C ILE A 234 33.19 12.88 18.46
N VAL A 235 33.97 13.97 18.52
CA VAL A 235 34.65 14.42 19.75
C VAL A 235 33.66 14.74 20.87
N ASN A 236 32.55 15.44 20.56
CA ASN A 236 31.52 15.75 21.55
C ASN A 236 30.80 14.50 22.07
N LYS A 237 30.61 13.49 21.21
CA LYS A 237 30.03 12.20 21.62
C LYS A 237 30.99 11.41 22.51
N ILE A 238 32.29 11.40 22.19
CA ILE A 238 33.33 10.71 22.98
C ILE A 238 33.50 11.34 24.36
N LYS A 239 33.42 12.67 24.51
CA LYS A 239 33.57 13.35 25.80
C LYS A 239 32.54 12.93 26.85
N ASN A 240 31.37 12.45 26.41
CA ASN A 240 30.25 12.10 27.29
C ASN A 240 30.13 10.58 27.54
N VAL A 241 31.09 9.79 27.08
CA VAL A 241 31.04 8.32 27.08
C VAL A 241 32.21 7.76 27.90
N THR A 242 31.98 6.66 28.61
CA THR A 242 33.02 5.97 29.42
C THR A 242 34.13 5.40 28.52
N GLU A 243 35.37 5.32 29.02
CA GLU A 243 36.54 4.83 28.25
C GLU A 243 36.31 3.43 27.61
N GLU A 244 35.50 2.56 28.21
CA GLU A 244 35.15 1.24 27.65
C GLU A 244 34.24 1.31 26.41
N GLU A 245 33.44 2.36 26.28
CA GLU A 245 32.47 2.54 25.18
C GLU A 245 32.99 3.47 24.07
N LYS A 246 34.07 4.19 24.36
CA LYS A 246 34.72 5.15 23.47
C LYS A 246 35.12 4.53 22.13
N TYR A 247 35.75 3.35 22.14
CA TYR A 247 36.13 2.64 20.92
C TYR A 247 34.91 2.26 20.07
N SER A 248 33.86 1.73 20.68
CA SER A 248 32.64 1.31 19.99
C SER A 248 31.89 2.48 19.37
N ALA A 249 31.83 3.61 20.08
CA ALA A 249 31.24 4.85 19.58
C ALA A 249 32.02 5.37 18.36
N ILE A 250 33.35 5.41 18.45
CA ILE A 250 34.22 5.84 17.34
C ILE A 250 34.09 4.91 16.13
N PHE A 251 34.10 3.60 16.36
CA PHE A 251 33.95 2.61 15.30
C PHE A 251 32.61 2.76 14.57
N SER A 252 31.50 2.90 15.30
CA SER A 252 30.16 3.05 14.71
C SER A 252 30.05 4.31 13.86
N GLU A 253 30.57 5.44 14.32
CA GLU A 253 30.48 6.71 13.58
C GLU A 253 31.38 6.70 12.35
N ILE A 254 32.63 6.23 12.48
CA ILE A 254 33.59 6.21 11.37
C ILE A 254 33.15 5.24 10.26
N THR A 255 32.61 4.07 10.62
CA THR A 255 32.12 3.09 9.63
C THR A 255 30.77 3.49 9.01
N SER A 256 30.04 4.42 9.61
CA SER A 256 28.81 4.98 9.03
C SER A 256 29.05 6.02 7.94
N ILE A 257 30.29 6.55 7.82
CA ILE A 257 30.66 7.50 6.78
C ILE A 257 30.78 6.75 5.44
N ILE A 258 29.94 7.12 4.48
CA ILE A 258 29.84 6.47 3.15
C ILE A 258 31.13 6.67 2.32
N ASP A 259 31.78 7.82 2.46
CA ASP A 259 33.02 8.16 1.76
C ASP A 259 34.24 7.66 2.55
N LYS A 260 34.90 6.63 2.01
CA LYS A 260 36.05 5.96 2.64
C LYS A 260 37.26 6.88 2.82
N ASP A 261 37.48 7.81 1.88
CA ASP A 261 38.62 8.74 1.96
C ASP A 261 38.37 9.79 3.05
N LYS A 262 37.13 10.27 3.18
CA LYS A 262 36.71 11.14 4.30
C LYS A 262 36.81 10.41 5.64
N ALA A 263 36.31 9.16 5.72
CA ALA A 263 36.40 8.34 6.92
C ALA A 263 37.86 8.14 7.37
N GLN A 264 38.76 7.89 6.42
CA GLN A 264 40.19 7.72 6.70
C GLN A 264 40.86 9.04 7.16
N ARG A 265 40.46 10.19 6.59
CA ARG A 265 40.95 11.51 7.03
C ARG A 265 40.48 11.86 8.45
N VAL A 266 39.21 11.63 8.77
CA VAL A 266 38.66 11.84 10.13
C VAL A 266 39.31 10.88 11.14
N LEU A 267 39.48 9.61 10.78
CA LEU A 267 40.18 8.61 11.61
C LEU A 267 41.63 9.03 11.89
N LYS A 268 42.33 9.60 10.89
CA LYS A 268 43.69 10.14 11.07
C LYS A 268 43.71 11.35 12.00
N LYS A 269 42.76 12.29 11.86
CA LYS A 269 42.63 13.44 12.79
C LYS A 269 42.37 13.00 14.23
N LEU A 270 41.63 11.91 14.46
CA LEU A 270 41.40 11.37 15.80
C LEU A 270 42.65 10.73 16.41
N LEU A 271 43.50 10.11 15.57
CA LEU A 271 44.81 9.61 15.98
C LEU A 271 45.77 10.76 16.33
N ASP A 272 45.87 11.76 15.44
CA ASP A 272 46.77 12.91 15.60
C ASP A 272 46.44 13.72 16.87
N ASN A 273 45.17 13.74 17.29
CA ASN A 273 44.70 14.41 18.50
C ASN A 273 44.60 13.48 19.73
N ASN A 274 45.20 12.28 19.70
CA ASN A 274 45.25 11.30 20.79
C ASN A 274 43.88 10.82 21.32
N TYR A 275 42.82 10.84 20.52
CA TYR A 275 41.52 10.28 20.92
C TYR A 275 41.46 8.76 20.76
N ILE A 276 42.32 8.19 19.91
CA ILE A 276 42.48 6.75 19.69
C ILE A 276 43.96 6.37 19.76
N THR A 277 44.23 5.12 20.12
CA THR A 277 45.57 4.54 20.07
C THR A 277 45.93 4.05 18.66
N GLN A 278 47.23 3.89 18.38
CA GLN A 278 47.70 3.30 17.10
C GLN A 278 47.10 1.91 16.83
N SER A 279 46.89 1.12 17.89
CA SER A 279 46.29 -0.22 17.76
C SER A 279 44.82 -0.16 17.32
N GLU A 280 44.08 0.83 17.81
CA GLU A 280 42.67 1.05 17.44
C GLU A 280 42.55 1.64 16.04
N TYR A 281 43.44 2.57 15.68
CA TYR A 281 43.53 3.12 14.33
C TYR A 281 43.66 2.01 13.27
N GLU A 282 44.61 1.09 13.43
CA GLU A 282 44.82 0.00 12.47
C GLU A 282 43.63 -0.98 12.43
N LYS A 283 42.97 -1.23 13.57
CA LYS A 283 41.76 -2.06 13.62
C LYS A 283 40.65 -1.41 12.81
N ILE A 284 40.31 -0.16 13.07
CA ILE A 284 39.20 0.54 12.39
C ILE A 284 39.50 0.68 10.89
N LYS A 285 40.75 1.00 10.55
CA LYS A 285 41.22 1.11 9.16
C LYS A 285 41.03 -0.18 8.36
N SER A 286 41.10 -1.36 8.99
CA SER A 286 40.86 -2.64 8.29
C SER A 286 39.40 -2.86 7.86
N PHE A 287 38.45 -2.09 8.40
CA PHE A 287 37.01 -2.17 8.07
C PHE A 287 36.53 -1.07 7.13
N LEU A 288 37.36 -0.05 6.86
CA LEU A 288 37.10 1.00 5.87
C LEU A 288 37.49 0.52 4.47
#